data_AF-A0A2H5QHT3-F1
#
_entry.id   AF-A0A2H5QHT3-F1
#
_cell.length_a   1.000
_cell.length_b   1.000
_cell.length_c   1.000
_cell.angle_alpha   90.00
_cell.angle_beta   90.00
_cell.angle_gamma   90.00
#
_symmetry.space_group_name_H-M   'P 1'
#
loop_
_entity.id
_entity.type
_entity.pdbx_description
1 polymer ?
#
loop_
_entity_poly.entity_id
_entity_poly.type
_entity_poly.pdbx_seq_one_letter_code
_entity_poly.pdbx_strand_id
1 'polypeptide(L)'
;MKAVQFLSGFALLALASLLASAYDPSPLQDICVAINDPKDGVFVNGKFCKDPKLAKAEDFFLSGLDKPGNTANRLGFSVTNANVEQIPGLNTLGISAVRIDYAPYGQNPPHTHPRATEILVVLEGTLYVGFVTSNQLNNTLIAKVLNKGDVFVFPIGMIHFQFNIGKTNAVAFASFALFALASSLASAYDPSPLQDICVAINDPKDGVFVNGKFCKDPKLAKAEDFFLSGLDKPGNTENRLGFNVTNANVEQIPGLNTLGTSAVRIDYAPYGQNPPHTHPRATEILVVLEGTLYVGFVTSNQLNNTLIAKVLNKGDVFVFPIGLIHFQVNIGNKSAVAFAGFSSQFPGVITIADTVFGANPPINPDFLGKAFQLDPKIVKDLQDKFINGN
;
A
#
# COMPACT_ATOMS: atom_id res chain seq x y z
N MET A 1 -55.75 -28.83 -34.71
CA MET A 1 -56.15 -29.43 -33.42
C MET A 1 -55.30 -30.68 -33.23
N LYS A 2 -54.56 -30.97 -32.17
CA LYS A 2 -54.10 -30.33 -30.91
C LYS A 2 -52.84 -31.17 -30.59
N ALA A 3 -51.65 -30.57 -30.47
CA ALA A 3 -51.09 -30.05 -29.24
C ALA A 3 -51.10 -31.05 -28.07
N VAL A 4 -49.94 -31.16 -27.40
CA VAL A 4 -49.67 -31.75 -26.08
C VAL A 4 -49.29 -33.24 -26.06
N GLN A 5 -47.99 -33.52 -26.11
CA GLN A 5 -47.26 -34.35 -25.14
C GLN A 5 -45.77 -34.41 -25.51
N PHE A 6 -45.08 -33.28 -25.35
CA PHE A 6 -43.61 -33.24 -25.24
C PHE A 6 -43.27 -32.16 -24.20
N LEU A 7 -43.70 -32.40 -22.96
CA LEU A 7 -43.49 -31.49 -21.83
C LEU A 7 -43.20 -32.29 -20.55
N SER A 8 -42.27 -33.23 -20.66
CA SER A 8 -41.73 -33.97 -19.51
C SER A 8 -40.22 -34.16 -19.68
N GLY A 9 -39.48 -33.06 -19.83
CA GLY A 9 -38.03 -33.13 -19.97
C GLY A 9 -37.23 -31.85 -19.75
N PHE A 10 -37.84 -30.72 -19.35
CA PHE A 10 -37.11 -29.44 -19.24
C PHE A 10 -37.59 -28.51 -18.11
N ALA A 11 -38.03 -29.06 -16.97
CA ALA A 11 -38.49 -28.25 -15.84
C ALA A 11 -37.95 -28.70 -14.47
N LEU A 12 -36.67 -29.10 -14.40
CA LEU A 12 -36.00 -29.41 -13.11
C LEU A 12 -34.48 -29.18 -13.16
N LEU A 13 -34.05 -28.07 -13.77
CA LEU A 13 -32.64 -27.63 -13.74
C LEU A 13 -32.51 -26.10 -13.73
N ALA A 14 -33.45 -25.40 -13.07
CA ALA A 14 -33.47 -23.94 -13.01
C ALA A 14 -33.65 -23.38 -11.58
N LEU A 15 -33.28 -24.14 -10.54
CA LEU A 15 -33.27 -23.64 -9.15
C LEU A 15 -32.11 -24.21 -8.32
N ALA A 16 -30.97 -24.46 -8.95
CA ALA A 16 -29.70 -24.35 -8.25
C ALA A 16 -29.14 -22.96 -8.55
N SER A 17 -29.81 -21.91 -8.06
CA SER A 17 -29.12 -20.68 -7.76
C SER A 17 -28.13 -21.02 -6.64
N LEU A 18 -26.95 -21.50 -7.04
CA LEU A 18 -25.76 -21.34 -6.25
C LEU A 18 -25.67 -19.83 -6.02
N LEU A 19 -26.20 -19.37 -4.88
CA LEU A 19 -25.75 -18.15 -4.27
C LEU A 19 -24.25 -18.38 -4.01
N ALA A 20 -23.44 -18.11 -5.02
CA ALA A 20 -22.01 -17.99 -4.87
C ALA A 20 -21.82 -16.68 -4.10
N SER A 21 -21.87 -16.78 -2.76
CA SER A 21 -21.35 -15.74 -1.89
C SER A 21 -19.84 -15.78 -2.04
N ALA A 22 -19.34 -15.01 -3.00
CA ALA A 22 -17.95 -14.62 -3.04
C ALA A 22 -17.77 -13.55 -1.95
N TYR A 23 -17.47 -13.98 -0.73
CA TYR A 23 -16.74 -13.12 0.18
C TYR A 23 -15.27 -13.20 -0.25
N ASP A 24 -14.57 -12.07 -0.27
CA ASP A 24 -13.11 -12.10 -0.33
C ASP A 24 -12.65 -12.92 0.89
N PRO A 25 -12.12 -14.15 0.71
CA PRO A 25 -11.74 -14.94 1.85
C PRO A 25 -10.56 -14.21 2.49
N SER A 26 -10.80 -13.57 3.64
CA SER A 26 -9.70 -13.09 4.48
C SER A 26 -8.70 -14.23 4.61
N PRO A 27 -7.41 -13.99 4.35
CA PRO A 27 -6.45 -15.07 4.27
C PRO A 27 -6.44 -15.84 5.60
N LEU A 28 -6.47 -17.18 5.52
CA LEU A 28 -6.46 -18.05 6.70
C LEU A 28 -5.15 -17.93 7.50
N GLN A 29 -4.11 -17.40 6.89
CA GLN A 29 -2.79 -17.18 7.48
C GLN A 29 -2.39 -15.73 7.26
N ASP A 30 -1.82 -15.10 8.29
CA ASP A 30 -1.38 -13.70 8.21
C ASP A 30 -0.24 -13.50 7.19
N ILE A 31 0.49 -14.57 6.89
CA ILE A 31 1.74 -14.54 6.13
C ILE A 31 1.85 -15.81 5.29
N CYS A 32 2.25 -15.64 4.03
CA CYS A 32 2.79 -16.71 3.19
C CYS A 32 4.16 -16.29 2.68
N VAL A 33 5.25 -16.84 3.23
CA VAL A 33 6.60 -16.58 2.71
C VAL A 33 6.90 -17.54 1.56
N ALA A 34 7.18 -17.00 0.37
CA ALA A 34 7.48 -17.80 -0.81
C ALA A 34 8.76 -18.65 -0.63
N ILE A 35 8.69 -19.91 -1.05
CA ILE A 35 9.81 -20.83 -1.17
C ILE A 35 9.79 -21.55 -2.51
N ASN A 36 10.95 -22.08 -2.91
CA ASN A 36 11.10 -22.82 -4.16
C ASN A 36 10.86 -24.34 -3.99
N ASP A 37 10.94 -24.89 -2.78
CA ASP A 37 10.77 -26.32 -2.53
C ASP A 37 9.29 -26.65 -2.25
N PRO A 38 8.62 -27.47 -3.08
CA PRO A 38 7.24 -27.87 -2.86
C PRO A 38 7.05 -28.85 -1.69
N LYS A 39 8.11 -29.51 -1.20
CA LYS A 39 7.98 -30.57 -0.18
C LYS A 39 7.46 -30.07 1.16
N ASP A 40 7.75 -28.81 1.48
CA ASP A 40 7.47 -28.21 2.79
C ASP A 40 6.46 -27.05 2.69
N GLY A 41 5.71 -26.94 1.58
CA GLY A 41 4.88 -25.78 1.35
C GLY A 41 3.53 -25.98 0.66
N VAL A 42 2.63 -25.03 0.91
CA VAL A 42 1.29 -24.96 0.30
C VAL A 42 1.34 -24.04 -0.91
N PHE A 43 0.82 -24.47 -2.06
CA PHE A 43 0.81 -23.64 -3.26
C PHE A 43 -0.26 -22.55 -3.18
N VAL A 44 0.15 -21.28 -3.11
CA VAL A 44 -0.72 -20.10 -3.03
C VAL A 44 -0.19 -19.01 -3.95
N ASN A 45 -1.05 -18.49 -4.81
CA ASN A 45 -0.75 -17.38 -5.73
C ASN A 45 0.51 -17.59 -6.61
N GLY A 46 0.71 -18.81 -7.11
CA GLY A 46 1.82 -19.13 -8.01
C GLY A 46 3.15 -19.48 -7.32
N LYS A 47 3.20 -19.49 -5.98
CA LYS A 47 4.40 -19.84 -5.20
C LYS A 47 4.02 -20.82 -4.07
N PHE A 48 4.99 -21.58 -3.56
CA PHE A 48 4.81 -22.39 -2.35
C PHE A 48 5.08 -21.54 -1.10
N CYS A 49 4.23 -21.63 -0.09
CA CYS A 49 4.42 -20.98 1.21
C CYS A 49 5.12 -21.94 2.17
N LYS A 50 6.21 -21.53 2.82
CA LYS A 50 6.74 -22.28 3.98
C LYS A 50 5.82 -22.14 5.19
N ASP A 51 5.99 -23.01 6.19
CA ASP A 51 5.34 -22.88 7.49
C ASP A 51 5.53 -21.45 8.06
N PRO A 52 4.44 -20.69 8.33
CA PRO A 52 4.54 -19.34 8.88
C PRO A 52 5.31 -19.25 10.20
N LYS A 53 5.40 -20.34 10.97
CA LYS A 53 6.22 -20.40 12.21
C LYS A 53 7.72 -20.30 11.93
N LEU A 54 8.15 -20.55 10.70
CA LEU A 54 9.54 -20.44 10.25
C LEU A 54 9.83 -19.08 9.61
N ALA A 55 8.86 -18.15 9.61
CA ALA A 55 9.06 -16.79 9.14
C ALA A 55 10.06 -16.04 10.03
N LYS A 56 10.97 -15.30 9.40
CA LYS A 56 12.03 -14.52 10.03
C LYS A 56 12.14 -13.16 9.34
N ALA A 57 12.84 -12.22 9.97
CA ALA A 57 12.95 -10.84 9.48
C ALA A 57 13.54 -10.76 8.06
N GLU A 58 14.46 -11.66 7.71
CA GLU A 58 15.09 -11.73 6.39
C GLU A 58 14.09 -12.04 5.27
N ASP A 59 12.94 -12.65 5.57
CA ASP A 59 11.93 -12.93 4.56
C ASP A 59 11.20 -11.66 4.10
N PHE A 60 11.21 -10.60 4.92
CA PHE A 60 10.49 -9.33 4.70
C PHE A 60 11.43 -8.17 4.38
N PHE A 61 12.71 -8.46 4.15
CA PHE A 61 13.77 -7.46 4.06
C PHE A 61 14.49 -7.50 2.73
N LEU A 62 14.83 -6.31 2.23
CA LEU A 62 15.79 -6.12 1.15
C LEU A 62 16.74 -4.98 1.51
N SER A 63 18.01 -5.09 1.10
CA SER A 63 18.99 -4.02 1.23
C SER A 63 19.45 -3.50 -0.12
N GLY A 64 19.96 -2.27 -0.14
CA GLY A 64 20.66 -1.73 -1.31
C GLY A 64 19.77 -1.03 -2.33
N LEU A 65 18.52 -0.69 -1.99
CA LEU A 65 17.66 0.14 -2.86
C LEU A 65 18.14 1.61 -2.91
N ASP A 66 19.14 2.00 -2.11
CA ASP A 66 19.85 3.28 -2.21
C ASP A 66 20.91 3.30 -3.33
N LYS A 67 21.29 2.14 -3.87
CA LYS A 67 22.30 2.05 -4.94
C LYS A 67 21.70 2.43 -6.29
N PRO A 68 22.32 3.34 -7.05
CA PRO A 68 21.86 3.67 -8.40
C PRO A 68 21.94 2.47 -9.35
N GLY A 69 20.89 2.27 -10.14
CA GLY A 69 20.88 1.32 -11.25
C GLY A 69 21.76 1.76 -12.42
N ASN A 70 22.12 0.80 -13.28
CA ASN A 70 22.94 1.08 -14.45
C ASN A 70 22.12 1.69 -15.60
N THR A 71 22.26 3.01 -15.79
CA THR A 71 21.59 3.78 -16.85
C THR A 71 22.40 3.89 -18.14
N ALA A 72 23.58 3.26 -18.23
CA ALA A 72 24.41 3.23 -19.45
C ALA A 72 23.84 2.25 -20.49
N ASN A 73 22.63 2.52 -20.94
CA ASN A 73 21.91 1.77 -21.97
C ASN A 73 21.17 2.72 -22.91
N ARG A 74 20.64 2.20 -24.02
CA ARG A 74 20.02 3.01 -25.08
C ARG A 74 18.86 3.88 -24.60
N LEU A 75 18.12 3.43 -23.59
CA LEU A 75 16.95 4.14 -23.07
C LEU A 75 17.31 5.06 -21.90
N GLY A 76 18.53 4.97 -21.35
CA GLY A 76 19.00 5.86 -20.31
C GLY A 76 18.28 5.70 -18.97
N PHE A 77 17.64 4.56 -18.69
CA PHE A 77 16.97 4.30 -17.41
C PHE A 77 17.27 2.90 -16.86
N SER A 78 17.06 2.69 -15.58
CA SER A 78 17.24 1.40 -14.91
C SER A 78 16.19 1.23 -13.81
N VAL A 79 15.70 0.01 -13.62
CA VAL A 79 14.72 -0.34 -12.59
C VAL A 79 15.35 -1.35 -11.64
N THR A 80 15.37 -1.03 -10.35
CA THR A 80 15.79 -1.94 -9.27
C THR A 80 14.55 -2.38 -8.50
N ASN A 81 14.28 -3.69 -8.47
CA ASN A 81 13.04 -4.25 -7.94
C ASN A 81 13.12 -4.60 -6.46
N ALA A 82 12.03 -4.31 -5.74
CA ALA A 82 11.68 -4.84 -4.43
C ALA A 82 10.33 -5.58 -4.52
N ASN A 83 10.36 -6.76 -5.15
CA ASN A 83 9.18 -7.61 -5.35
C ASN A 83 9.37 -8.99 -4.71
N VAL A 84 8.42 -9.90 -4.89
CA VAL A 84 8.42 -11.24 -4.27
C VAL A 84 9.67 -12.08 -4.56
N GLU A 85 10.36 -11.84 -5.68
CA GLU A 85 11.60 -12.55 -5.99
C GLU A 85 12.79 -12.06 -5.14
N GLN A 86 12.74 -10.82 -4.62
CA GLN A 86 13.74 -10.26 -3.72
C GLN A 86 13.32 -10.31 -2.26
N ILE A 87 12.02 -10.19 -1.98
CA ILE A 87 11.43 -10.20 -0.63
C ILE A 87 10.34 -11.29 -0.62
N PRO A 88 10.68 -12.54 -0.27
CA PRO A 88 9.75 -13.66 -0.36
C PRO A 88 8.47 -13.50 0.48
N GLY A 89 8.53 -12.71 1.56
CA GLY A 89 7.41 -12.35 2.42
C GLY A 89 6.38 -11.44 1.74
N LEU A 90 6.66 -10.86 0.57
CA LEU A 90 5.67 -10.12 -0.22
C LEU A 90 4.63 -11.02 -0.88
N ASN A 91 4.82 -12.34 -0.90
CA ASN A 91 3.83 -13.21 -1.51
C ASN A 91 2.47 -13.03 -0.83
N THR A 92 1.40 -12.97 -1.62
CA THR A 92 0.00 -12.70 -1.20
C THR A 92 -0.26 -11.32 -0.60
N LEU A 93 0.75 -10.46 -0.38
CA LEU A 93 0.56 -9.17 0.30
C LEU A 93 0.08 -8.02 -0.61
N GLY A 94 -0.05 -8.27 -1.92
CA GLY A 94 -0.70 -7.34 -2.84
C GLY A 94 0.06 -6.03 -3.09
N ILE A 95 1.37 -5.99 -2.81
CA ILE A 95 2.20 -4.81 -3.08
C ILE A 95 3.61 -5.18 -3.53
N SER A 96 4.25 -4.30 -4.29
CA SER A 96 5.70 -4.30 -4.54
C SER A 96 6.21 -2.88 -4.66
N ALA A 97 7.53 -2.70 -4.68
CA ALA A 97 8.13 -1.40 -4.93
C ALA A 97 9.32 -1.51 -5.89
N VAL A 98 9.72 -0.38 -6.46
CA VAL A 98 10.91 -0.25 -7.29
C VAL A 98 11.58 1.10 -7.04
N ARG A 99 12.88 1.13 -7.28
CA ARG A 99 13.61 2.37 -7.57
C ARG A 99 13.81 2.46 -9.08
N ILE A 100 13.61 3.65 -9.63
CA ILE A 100 13.91 3.95 -11.03
C ILE A 100 14.96 5.06 -11.09
N ASP A 101 16.06 4.79 -11.78
CA ASP A 101 17.12 5.76 -12.05
C ASP A 101 17.06 6.16 -13.53
N TYR A 102 17.19 7.46 -13.79
CA TYR A 102 17.23 8.03 -15.14
C TYR A 102 18.52 8.84 -15.32
N ALA A 103 19.27 8.54 -16.38
CA ALA A 103 20.28 9.44 -16.93
C ALA A 103 19.60 10.71 -17.49
N PRO A 104 20.33 11.80 -17.79
CA PRO A 104 19.77 12.95 -18.47
C PRO A 104 19.12 12.51 -19.79
N TYR A 105 17.88 12.91 -20.04
CA TYR A 105 17.10 12.48 -21.21
C TYR A 105 16.83 10.97 -21.28
N GLY A 106 16.96 10.26 -20.16
CA GLY A 106 16.55 8.87 -20.02
C GLY A 106 15.03 8.73 -20.01
N GLN A 107 14.53 7.62 -20.55
CA GLN A 107 13.11 7.35 -20.68
C GLN A 107 12.78 5.93 -20.24
N ASN A 108 11.80 5.79 -19.34
CA ASN A 108 11.04 4.57 -19.22
C ASN A 108 9.95 4.61 -20.32
N PRO A 109 10.07 3.78 -21.38
CA PRO A 109 9.21 3.88 -22.57
C PRO A 109 7.74 3.62 -22.25
N PRO A 110 6.81 3.96 -23.16
CA PRO A 110 5.40 3.63 -22.98
C PRO A 110 5.18 2.15 -22.68
N HIS A 111 4.57 1.86 -21.54
CA HIS A 111 4.28 0.50 -21.06
C HIS A 111 3.02 0.49 -20.20
N THR A 112 2.59 -0.68 -19.74
CA THR A 112 1.41 -0.85 -18.88
C THR A 112 1.66 -1.91 -17.82
N HIS A 113 0.99 -1.76 -16.68
CA HIS A 113 0.89 -2.78 -15.65
C HIS A 113 -0.54 -3.32 -15.62
N PRO A 114 -0.82 -4.48 -16.24
CA PRO A 114 -2.20 -4.97 -16.42
C PRO A 114 -2.89 -5.36 -15.10
N ARG A 115 -2.15 -5.44 -14.00
CA ARG A 115 -2.62 -5.90 -12.68
C ARG A 115 -2.19 -5.00 -11.53
N ALA A 116 -1.63 -3.83 -11.81
CA ALA A 116 -1.21 -2.93 -10.75
C ALA A 116 -1.39 -1.46 -11.09
N THR A 117 -1.83 -0.70 -10.08
CA THR A 117 -1.70 0.76 -10.07
C THR A 117 -0.31 1.13 -9.58
N GLU A 118 0.34 2.09 -10.25
CA GLU A 118 1.61 2.68 -9.82
C GLU A 118 1.36 4.02 -9.10
N ILE A 119 1.99 4.21 -7.93
CA ILE A 119 2.18 5.53 -7.33
C ILE A 119 3.67 5.83 -7.31
N LEU A 120 4.06 6.93 -7.97
CA LEU A 120 5.44 7.35 -8.18
C LEU A 120 5.73 8.58 -7.32
N VAL A 121 6.84 8.56 -6.60
CA VAL A 121 7.41 9.71 -5.87
C VAL A 121 8.76 10.06 -6.48
N VAL A 122 8.92 11.31 -6.90
CA VAL A 122 10.22 11.80 -7.40
C VAL A 122 11.12 12.16 -6.23
N LEU A 123 12.25 11.46 -6.10
CA LEU A 123 13.23 11.69 -5.03
C LEU A 123 14.26 12.75 -5.44
N GLU A 124 14.63 12.79 -6.72
CA GLU A 124 15.61 13.71 -7.29
C GLU A 124 15.30 14.01 -8.77
N GLY A 125 15.68 15.20 -9.25
CA GLY A 125 15.54 15.61 -10.65
C GLY A 125 14.13 16.07 -11.06
N THR A 126 13.87 16.04 -12.37
CA THR A 126 12.61 16.50 -12.98
C THR A 126 12.17 15.51 -14.05
N LEU A 127 10.94 15.01 -13.93
CA LEU A 127 10.36 14.04 -14.86
C LEU A 127 9.15 14.63 -15.57
N TYR A 128 9.05 14.45 -16.89
CA TYR A 128 7.78 14.56 -17.62
C TYR A 128 7.14 13.18 -17.67
N VAL A 129 5.95 13.06 -17.08
CA VAL A 129 5.23 11.79 -16.98
C VAL A 129 3.83 11.93 -17.55
N GLY A 130 3.22 10.81 -17.92
CA GLY A 130 1.80 10.80 -18.24
C GLY A 130 1.27 9.42 -18.59
N PHE A 131 -0.04 9.31 -18.65
CA PHE A 131 -0.76 8.14 -19.13
C PHE A 131 -1.83 8.53 -20.16
N VAL A 132 -2.22 7.57 -20.99
CA VAL A 132 -3.24 7.74 -22.02
C VAL A 132 -4.48 6.96 -21.61
N THR A 133 -5.64 7.63 -21.57
CA THR A 133 -6.93 6.99 -21.27
C THR A 133 -7.37 6.05 -22.39
N SER A 134 -8.37 5.20 -22.16
CA SER A 134 -8.88 4.32 -23.22
C SER A 134 -9.55 5.11 -24.36
N ASN A 135 -9.88 4.39 -25.43
CA ASN A 135 -10.67 4.90 -26.55
C ASN A 135 -12.07 5.38 -26.14
N GLN A 136 -12.65 4.86 -25.04
CA GLN A 136 -13.93 5.33 -24.49
C GLN A 136 -13.82 6.77 -23.95
N LEU A 137 -12.61 7.17 -23.56
CA LEU A 137 -12.25 8.51 -23.11
C LEU A 137 -11.37 9.25 -24.14
N ASN A 138 -11.55 8.95 -25.43
CA ASN A 138 -10.90 9.62 -26.57
C ASN A 138 -9.36 9.55 -26.62
N ASN A 139 -8.72 8.53 -26.00
CA ASN A 139 -7.25 8.43 -25.98
C ASN A 139 -6.58 9.70 -25.43
N THR A 140 -7.15 10.31 -24.40
CA THR A 140 -6.69 11.58 -23.85
C THR A 140 -5.38 11.38 -23.09
N LEU A 141 -4.39 12.21 -23.39
CA LEU A 141 -3.13 12.26 -22.62
C LEU A 141 -3.33 13.07 -21.34
N ILE A 142 -3.11 12.43 -20.19
CA ILE A 142 -3.03 13.08 -18.88
C ILE A 142 -1.55 13.09 -18.49
N ALA A 143 -0.91 14.26 -18.54
CA ALA A 143 0.53 14.39 -18.34
C ALA A 143 0.90 15.59 -17.47
N LYS A 144 2.05 15.50 -16.80
CA LYS A 144 2.57 16.53 -15.91
C LYS A 144 4.09 16.51 -15.84
N VAL A 145 4.67 17.67 -15.58
CA VAL A 145 6.07 17.79 -15.15
C VAL A 145 6.11 17.69 -13.63
N LEU A 146 6.90 16.75 -13.12
CA LEU A 146 7.13 16.47 -11.72
C LEU A 146 8.54 16.92 -11.33
N ASN A 147 8.68 17.46 -10.13
CA ASN A 147 9.94 17.78 -9.48
C ASN A 147 10.12 16.92 -8.23
N LYS A 148 11.30 16.99 -7.61
CA LYS A 148 11.55 16.37 -6.31
C LYS A 148 10.40 16.65 -5.31
N GLY A 149 9.89 15.60 -4.68
CA GLY A 149 8.77 15.65 -3.73
C GLY A 149 7.38 15.55 -4.35
N ASP A 150 7.29 15.58 -5.68
CA ASP A 150 6.02 15.39 -6.36
C ASP A 150 5.66 13.90 -6.45
N VAL A 151 4.36 13.65 -6.36
CA VAL A 151 3.72 12.35 -6.48
C VAL A 151 2.82 12.36 -7.71
N PHE A 152 2.84 11.27 -8.46
CA PHE A 152 1.90 11.06 -9.55
C PHE A 152 1.41 9.61 -9.58
N VAL A 153 0.16 9.43 -9.95
CA VAL A 153 -0.51 8.12 -9.97
C VAL A 153 -0.78 7.70 -11.41
N PHE A 154 -0.41 6.47 -11.73
CA PHE A 154 -0.74 5.82 -13.00
C PHE A 154 -1.76 4.72 -12.76
N PRO A 155 -3.01 4.87 -13.25
CA PRO A 155 -4.05 3.86 -13.07
C PRO A 155 -3.67 2.52 -13.69
N ILE A 156 -4.12 1.44 -13.03
CA ILE A 156 -3.99 0.07 -13.50
C ILE A 156 -4.38 -0.09 -14.98
N GLY A 157 -3.56 -0.83 -15.74
CA GLY A 157 -3.82 -1.14 -17.14
C GLY A 157 -3.58 0.02 -18.14
N MET A 158 -3.33 1.25 -17.69
CA MET A 158 -3.11 2.39 -18.59
C MET A 158 -1.71 2.39 -19.19
N ILE A 159 -1.63 2.76 -20.47
CA ILE A 159 -0.34 3.02 -21.12
C ILE A 159 0.24 4.31 -20.54
N HIS A 160 1.43 4.25 -19.97
CA HIS A 160 2.10 5.38 -19.35
C HIS A 160 3.60 5.37 -19.59
N PHE A 161 4.24 6.51 -19.33
CA PHE A 161 5.67 6.73 -19.53
C PHE A 161 6.22 7.69 -18.47
N GLN A 162 7.55 7.64 -18.31
CA GLN A 162 8.31 8.63 -17.55
C GLN A 162 9.55 9.03 -18.34
N PHE A 163 9.79 10.34 -18.48
CA PHE A 163 10.90 10.89 -19.25
C PHE A 163 11.65 11.93 -18.43
N ASN A 164 12.96 11.76 -18.24
CA ASN A 164 13.79 12.76 -17.58
C ASN A 164 14.08 13.92 -18.54
N ILE A 165 13.38 15.04 -18.37
CA ILE A 165 13.60 16.26 -19.16
C ILE A 165 14.79 17.10 -18.66
N GLY A 166 15.38 16.72 -17.53
CA GLY A 166 16.48 17.41 -16.88
C GLY A 166 17.84 17.15 -17.54
N LYS A 167 18.77 18.08 -17.30
CA LYS A 167 20.19 17.94 -17.66
C LYS A 167 20.99 17.10 -16.66
N THR A 168 20.39 16.77 -15.52
CA THR A 168 20.98 15.94 -14.46
C THR A 168 20.23 14.61 -14.37
N ASN A 169 20.78 13.66 -13.61
CA ASN A 169 20.06 12.43 -13.29
C ASN A 169 18.76 12.73 -12.53
N ALA A 170 17.80 11.82 -12.65
CA ALA A 170 16.59 11.81 -11.84
C ALA A 170 16.43 10.44 -11.19
N VAL A 171 15.84 10.42 -9.99
CA VAL A 171 15.57 9.21 -9.21
C VAL A 171 14.13 9.26 -8.74
N ALA A 172 13.42 8.15 -8.91
CA ALA A 172 12.07 8.00 -8.39
C ALA A 172 11.91 6.67 -7.65
N PHE A 173 11.00 6.67 -6.67
CA PHE A 173 10.53 5.48 -5.99
C PHE A 173 9.08 5.25 -6.39
N ALA A 174 8.73 4.03 -6.79
CA ALA A 174 7.36 3.68 -7.13
C ALA A 174 6.91 2.45 -6.33
N SER A 175 5.65 2.45 -5.89
CA SER A 175 5.01 1.27 -5.31
C SER A 175 3.78 0.86 -6.13
N PHE A 176 3.55 -0.45 -6.21
CA PHE A 176 2.53 -1.05 -7.06
C PHE A 176 1.57 -1.86 -6.22
N ALA A 177 0.29 -1.48 -6.18
CA ALA A 177 -0.74 -2.32 -5.57
C ALA A 177 -1.21 -3.37 -6.58
N LEU A 178 -1.01 -4.65 -6.28
CA LEU A 178 -1.27 -5.80 -7.15
C LEU A 178 -2.66 -6.38 -6.87
N PHE A 179 -3.51 -6.48 -7.89
CA PHE A 179 -4.74 -7.26 -7.80
C PHE A 179 -4.42 -8.76 -7.93
N ALA A 180 -4.72 -9.54 -6.89
CA ALA A 180 -4.53 -10.98 -6.87
C ALA A 180 -5.69 -11.70 -7.59
N LEU A 181 -5.37 -12.71 -8.41
CA LEU A 181 -6.37 -13.62 -8.99
C LEU A 181 -6.49 -14.85 -8.07
N ALA A 182 -7.59 -14.97 -7.33
CA ALA A 182 -7.92 -16.20 -6.60
C ALA A 182 -8.43 -17.29 -7.55
N SER A 183 -8.05 -18.54 -7.28
CA SER A 183 -8.14 -19.71 -8.19
C SER A 183 -9.52 -20.40 -8.29
N SER A 184 -9.53 -21.57 -8.95
CA SER A 184 -10.39 -21.98 -10.07
C SER A 184 -11.77 -22.61 -9.78
N LEU A 185 -12.40 -22.41 -8.62
CA LEU A 185 -13.74 -23.00 -8.35
C LEU A 185 -14.78 -22.02 -7.80
N ALA A 186 -14.39 -20.79 -7.49
CA ALA A 186 -15.31 -19.69 -7.20
C ALA A 186 -14.69 -18.40 -7.74
N SER A 187 -15.37 -17.74 -8.68
CA SER A 187 -14.98 -16.43 -9.19
C SER A 187 -15.33 -15.36 -8.15
N ALA A 188 -14.50 -15.22 -7.13
CA ALA A 188 -14.45 -14.05 -6.28
C ALA A 188 -13.31 -13.16 -6.82
N TYR A 189 -13.61 -12.34 -7.82
CA TYR A 189 -12.74 -11.25 -8.24
C TYR A 189 -13.51 -9.97 -7.96
N ASP A 190 -12.87 -8.98 -7.34
CA ASP A 190 -13.42 -7.63 -7.31
C ASP A 190 -13.71 -7.21 -8.75
N PRO A 191 -14.96 -6.89 -9.12
CA PRO A 191 -15.28 -6.60 -10.52
C PRO A 191 -14.30 -5.54 -11.03
N SER A 192 -13.65 -5.81 -12.18
CA SER A 192 -12.80 -4.81 -12.84
C SER A 192 -13.57 -3.48 -12.88
N PRO A 193 -12.92 -2.34 -12.59
CA PRO A 193 -13.61 -1.06 -12.63
C PRO A 193 -14.37 -0.91 -13.95
N LEU A 194 -15.66 -0.56 -13.88
CA LEU A 194 -16.50 -0.34 -15.07
C LEU A 194 -16.02 0.85 -15.91
N GLN A 195 -15.20 1.71 -15.32
CA GLN A 195 -14.64 2.91 -15.92
C GLN A 195 -13.14 2.96 -15.63
N ASP A 196 -12.39 3.53 -16.58
CA ASP A 196 -10.94 3.72 -16.53
C ASP A 196 -10.46 4.41 -15.25
N ILE A 197 -11.23 5.40 -14.77
CA ILE A 197 -10.88 6.28 -13.66
C ILE A 197 -12.13 6.71 -12.90
N CYS A 198 -12.02 6.85 -11.59
CA CYS A 198 -13.00 7.51 -10.74
C CYS A 198 -12.28 8.57 -9.91
N VAL A 199 -12.41 9.85 -10.30
CA VAL A 199 -11.83 10.94 -9.51
C VAL A 199 -12.82 11.36 -8.43
N ALA A 200 -12.43 11.25 -7.16
CA ALA A 200 -13.28 11.62 -6.04
C ALA A 200 -13.64 13.11 -6.04
N ILE A 201 -14.91 13.41 -5.73
CA ILE A 201 -15.44 14.76 -5.54
C ILE A 201 -16.33 14.81 -4.28
N ASN A 202 -16.51 16.02 -3.75
CA ASN A 202 -17.35 16.26 -2.57
C ASN A 202 -18.81 16.57 -2.94
N ASP A 203 -19.08 17.05 -4.16
CA ASP A 203 -20.44 17.41 -4.58
C ASP A 203 -21.17 16.18 -5.16
N PRO A 204 -22.29 15.74 -4.58
CA PRO A 204 -23.03 14.58 -5.07
C PRO A 204 -23.86 14.87 -6.33
N LYS A 205 -24.07 16.14 -6.72
CA LYS A 205 -25.06 16.50 -7.77
C LYS A 205 -24.78 15.87 -9.13
N ASP A 206 -23.50 15.68 -9.47
CA ASP A 206 -23.06 15.15 -10.76
C ASP A 206 -22.23 13.87 -10.60
N GLY A 207 -22.30 13.22 -9.42
CA GLY A 207 -21.39 12.16 -9.02
C GLY A 207 -22.03 10.78 -8.86
N VAL A 208 -21.35 9.73 -9.30
CA VAL A 208 -21.72 8.33 -8.99
C VAL A 208 -21.00 7.91 -7.70
N PHE A 209 -21.73 7.38 -6.71
CA PHE A 209 -21.13 6.93 -5.46
C PHE A 209 -20.44 5.57 -5.62
N VAL A 210 -19.11 5.55 -5.50
CA VAL A 210 -18.24 4.37 -5.65
C VAL A 210 -17.16 4.39 -4.57
N ASN A 211 -17.03 3.28 -3.84
CA ASN A 211 -16.01 3.07 -2.81
C ASN A 211 -15.95 4.18 -1.73
N GLY A 212 -17.13 4.61 -1.26
CA GLY A 212 -17.24 5.62 -0.19
C GLY A 212 -17.11 7.07 -0.66
N LYS A 213 -16.91 7.34 -1.97
CA LYS A 213 -16.75 8.69 -2.53
C LYS A 213 -17.61 8.85 -3.80
N PHE A 214 -17.95 10.08 -4.17
CA PHE A 214 -18.59 10.38 -5.46
C PHE A 214 -17.54 10.55 -6.55
N CYS A 215 -17.75 9.97 -7.74
CA CYS A 215 -16.88 10.15 -8.91
C CYS A 215 -17.41 11.25 -9.82
N LYS A 216 -16.58 12.22 -10.22
CA LYS A 216 -16.95 13.13 -11.34
C LYS A 216 -16.93 12.41 -12.69
N ASP A 217 -17.52 13.02 -13.72
CA ASP A 217 -17.40 12.57 -15.11
C ASP A 217 -15.92 12.35 -15.48
N PRO A 218 -15.51 11.12 -15.87
CA PRO A 218 -14.14 10.80 -16.27
C PRO A 218 -13.59 11.71 -17.38
N LYS A 219 -14.44 12.27 -18.24
CA LYS A 219 -14.03 13.21 -19.30
C LYS A 219 -13.52 14.56 -18.75
N LEU A 220 -13.82 14.86 -17.49
CA LEU A 220 -13.35 16.06 -16.79
C LEU A 220 -12.10 15.80 -15.95
N ALA A 221 -11.52 14.60 -16.05
CA ALA A 221 -10.27 14.27 -15.38
C ALA A 221 -9.09 15.06 -15.99
N LYS A 222 -8.20 15.51 -15.11
CA LYS A 222 -7.01 16.31 -15.43
C LYS A 222 -5.83 15.82 -14.59
N ALA A 223 -4.63 16.21 -14.99
CA ALA A 223 -3.40 15.76 -14.32
C ALA A 223 -3.35 16.13 -12.82
N GLU A 224 -3.97 17.25 -12.44
CA GLU A 224 -4.06 17.71 -11.06
C GLU A 224 -4.85 16.75 -10.16
N ASP A 225 -5.72 15.92 -10.72
CA ASP A 225 -6.48 14.94 -9.93
C ASP A 225 -5.60 13.77 -9.47
N PHE A 226 -4.48 13.52 -10.16
CA PHE A 226 -3.55 12.39 -9.93
C PHE A 226 -2.22 12.84 -9.33
N PHE A 227 -2.13 14.10 -8.88
CA PHE A 227 -0.89 14.75 -8.49
C PHE A 227 -0.93 15.29 -7.06
N LEU A 228 0.18 15.16 -6.36
CA LEU A 228 0.45 15.87 -5.10
C LEU A 228 1.87 16.43 -5.15
N SER A 229 2.09 17.59 -4.53
CA SER A 229 3.42 18.17 -4.34
C SER A 229 3.77 18.28 -2.87
N GLY A 230 5.07 18.36 -2.56
CA GLY A 230 5.55 18.71 -1.24
C GLY A 230 5.90 17.53 -0.32
N LEU A 231 5.95 16.29 -0.80
CA LEU A 231 6.49 15.17 0.00
C LEU A 231 8.01 15.29 0.21
N ASP A 232 8.71 16.20 -0.47
CA ASP A 232 10.11 16.52 -0.17
C ASP A 232 10.28 17.35 1.11
N LYS A 233 9.20 17.96 1.63
CA LYS A 233 9.24 18.79 2.83
C LYS A 233 9.16 17.94 4.10
N PRO A 234 10.08 18.13 5.06
CA PRO A 234 9.98 17.46 6.35
C PRO A 234 8.70 17.83 7.10
N GLY A 235 8.06 16.84 7.71
CA GLY A 235 6.98 17.03 8.67
C GLY A 235 7.46 17.56 10.02
N ASN A 236 6.54 18.11 10.83
CA ASN A 236 6.86 18.62 12.15
C ASN A 236 6.99 17.47 13.19
N THR A 237 8.21 17.24 13.65
CA THR A 237 8.51 16.21 14.66
C THR A 237 8.60 16.75 16.10
N GLU A 238 8.27 18.03 16.33
CA GLU A 238 8.17 18.65 17.65
C GLU A 238 6.90 18.20 18.38
N ASN A 239 6.85 16.91 18.71
CA ASN A 239 5.76 16.30 19.47
C ASN A 239 6.31 15.20 20.39
N ARG A 240 5.48 14.72 21.32
CA ARG A 240 5.89 13.76 22.37
C ARG A 240 6.51 12.46 21.83
N LEU A 241 6.13 12.05 20.62
CA LEU A 241 6.59 10.81 19.99
C LEU A 241 7.74 11.05 19.01
N GLY A 242 8.04 12.30 18.66
CA GLY A 242 9.18 12.65 17.82
C GLY A 242 9.04 12.18 16.38
N PHE A 243 7.83 12.06 15.82
CA PHE A 243 7.62 11.64 14.43
C PHE A 243 6.46 12.38 13.77
N ASN A 244 6.41 12.39 12.44
CA ASN A 244 5.28 12.88 11.67
C ASN A 244 5.07 12.04 10.41
N VAL A 245 3.80 11.83 10.04
CA VAL A 245 3.40 11.18 8.78
C VAL A 245 2.76 12.22 7.87
N THR A 246 3.33 12.42 6.68
CA THR A 246 2.76 13.25 5.62
C THR A 246 2.11 12.34 4.58
N ASN A 247 0.78 12.45 4.44
CA ASN A 247 -0.02 11.53 3.62
C ASN A 247 -0.09 11.93 2.14
N ALA A 248 -0.06 10.92 1.27
CA ALA A 248 -0.44 10.98 -0.14
C ALA A 248 -1.45 9.86 -0.45
N ASN A 249 -2.63 9.99 0.15
CA ASN A 249 -3.75 9.05 -0.01
C ASN A 249 -4.92 9.70 -0.75
N VAL A 250 -6.06 9.00 -0.87
CA VAL A 250 -7.23 9.50 -1.61
C VAL A 250 -7.78 10.85 -1.14
N GLU A 251 -7.51 11.26 0.10
CA GLU A 251 -7.92 12.58 0.60
C GLU A 251 -7.04 13.72 0.04
N GLN A 252 -5.79 13.42 -0.35
CA GLN A 252 -4.88 14.39 -0.97
C GLN A 252 -4.81 14.24 -2.50
N ILE A 253 -5.01 13.03 -3.03
CA ILE A 253 -4.98 12.72 -4.46
C ILE A 253 -6.32 12.08 -4.83
N PRO A 254 -7.34 12.86 -5.25
CA PRO A 254 -8.68 12.35 -5.50
C PRO A 254 -8.76 11.28 -6.59
N GLY A 255 -7.81 11.28 -7.53
CA GLY A 255 -7.67 10.27 -8.58
C GLY A 255 -7.26 8.89 -8.08
N LEU A 256 -6.84 8.74 -6.80
CA LEU A 256 -6.60 7.44 -6.18
C LEU A 256 -7.88 6.66 -5.88
N ASN A 257 -9.06 7.28 -5.97
CA ASN A 257 -10.29 6.55 -5.66
C ASN A 257 -10.45 5.36 -6.64
N THR A 258 -10.74 4.20 -6.08
CA THR A 258 -10.80 2.88 -6.72
C THR A 258 -9.47 2.26 -7.16
N LEU A 259 -8.34 2.96 -6.97
CA LEU A 259 -7.03 2.50 -7.47
C LEU A 259 -6.20 1.67 -6.47
N GLY A 260 -6.66 1.55 -5.22
CA GLY A 260 -6.12 0.58 -4.27
C GLY A 260 -4.68 0.82 -3.81
N THR A 261 -4.13 2.03 -3.94
CA THR A 261 -2.76 2.35 -3.50
C THR A 261 -2.65 3.72 -2.86
N SER A 262 -1.69 3.93 -1.98
CA SER A 262 -1.32 5.25 -1.45
C SER A 262 0.13 5.27 -0.99
N ALA A 263 0.65 6.45 -0.70
CA ALA A 263 2.00 6.61 -0.19
C ALA A 263 2.05 7.58 1.00
N VAL A 264 3.13 7.52 1.76
CA VAL A 264 3.44 8.47 2.84
C VAL A 264 4.93 8.80 2.85
N ARG A 265 5.25 9.97 3.37
CA ARG A 265 6.54 10.26 3.96
C ARG A 265 6.45 10.19 5.48
N ILE A 266 7.46 9.63 6.12
CA ILE A 266 7.59 9.61 7.58
C ILE A 266 8.90 10.26 7.97
N ASP A 267 8.82 11.27 8.83
CA ASP A 267 9.97 11.96 9.41
C ASP A 267 10.06 11.60 10.89
N TYR A 268 11.28 11.29 11.36
CA TYR A 268 11.56 10.95 12.75
C TYR A 268 12.65 11.89 13.29
N ALA A 269 12.38 12.53 14.43
CA ALA A 269 13.40 13.16 15.25
C ALA A 269 14.39 12.10 15.80
N PRO A 270 15.57 12.48 16.32
CA PRO A 270 16.42 11.57 17.08
C PRO A 270 15.61 10.87 18.17
N TYR A 271 15.68 9.54 18.24
CA TYR A 271 14.93 8.73 19.20
C TYR A 271 13.39 8.77 19.07
N GLY A 272 12.86 9.39 18.01
CA GLY A 272 11.44 9.42 17.70
C GLY A 272 10.90 8.06 17.27
N GLN A 273 9.60 7.84 17.43
CA GLN A 273 8.94 6.58 17.08
C GLN A 273 7.57 6.82 16.47
N ASN A 274 7.27 6.04 15.42
CA ASN A 274 5.89 5.72 15.09
C ASN A 274 5.48 4.53 15.98
N PRO A 275 4.62 4.76 17.00
CA PRO A 275 4.33 3.78 18.05
C PRO A 275 3.63 2.55 17.49
N PRO A 276 3.40 1.49 18.30
CA PRO A 276 2.63 0.34 17.88
C PRO A 276 1.27 0.72 17.28
N HIS A 277 1.06 0.36 16.02
CA HIS A 277 -0.16 0.61 15.26
C HIS A 277 -0.45 -0.53 14.28
N THR A 278 -1.63 -0.51 13.67
CA THR A 278 -2.00 -1.44 12.60
C THR A 278 -2.76 -0.71 11.48
N HIS A 279 -2.64 -1.25 10.27
CA HIS A 279 -3.38 -0.82 9.10
C HIS A 279 -4.44 -1.88 8.77
N PRO A 280 -5.74 -1.61 9.03
CA PRO A 280 -6.79 -2.61 8.85
C PRO A 280 -7.09 -2.94 7.37
N ARG A 281 -6.58 -2.14 6.42
CA ARG A 281 -6.89 -2.27 4.99
C ARG A 281 -5.66 -2.36 4.08
N ALA A 282 -4.44 -2.31 4.61
CA ALA A 282 -3.26 -2.33 3.75
C ALA A 282 -2.05 -3.03 4.37
N THR A 283 -1.30 -3.71 3.51
CA THR A 283 0.13 -3.97 3.70
C THR A 283 0.89 -2.66 3.51
N GLU A 284 1.95 -2.46 4.29
CA GLU A 284 2.93 -1.38 4.11
C GLU A 284 4.26 -1.93 3.59
N ILE A 285 4.82 -1.28 2.57
CA ILE A 285 6.23 -1.46 2.16
C ILE A 285 6.99 -0.16 2.42
N LEU A 286 7.96 -0.21 3.33
CA LEU A 286 8.72 0.95 3.78
C LEU A 286 10.16 0.89 3.27
N VAL A 287 10.66 2.02 2.78
CA VAL A 287 12.07 2.23 2.42
C VAL A 287 12.67 3.37 3.25
N VAL A 288 13.86 3.14 3.81
CA VAL A 288 14.60 4.17 4.55
C VAL A 288 15.40 5.03 3.57
N LEU A 289 15.19 6.34 3.56
CA LEU A 289 15.99 7.27 2.75
C LEU A 289 17.15 7.89 3.53
N GLU A 290 16.98 8.10 4.84
CA GLU A 290 17.99 8.68 5.72
C GLU A 290 17.88 8.09 7.14
N GLY A 291 19.01 8.01 7.83
CA GLY A 291 19.08 7.56 9.23
C GLY A 291 19.03 6.04 9.41
N THR A 292 18.67 5.62 10.63
CA THR A 292 18.61 4.21 11.05
C THR A 292 17.34 3.96 11.85
N LEU A 293 16.55 2.99 11.43
CA LEU A 293 15.28 2.63 12.07
C LEU A 293 15.35 1.20 12.63
N TYR A 294 14.93 0.99 13.87
CA TYR A 294 14.53 -0.32 14.36
C TYR A 294 13.04 -0.50 14.11
N VAL A 295 12.69 -1.48 13.29
CA VAL A 295 11.30 -1.75 12.91
C VAL A 295 10.93 -3.18 13.22
N GLY A 296 9.63 -3.45 13.37
CA GLY A 296 9.15 -4.81 13.43
C GLY A 296 7.64 -4.91 13.53
N PHE A 297 7.13 -6.12 13.32
CA PHE A 297 5.74 -6.48 13.54
C PHE A 297 5.63 -7.72 14.44
N VAL A 298 4.49 -7.88 15.08
CA VAL A 298 4.18 -9.01 15.95
C VAL A 298 3.17 -9.89 15.24
N THR A 299 3.47 -11.19 15.12
CA THR A 299 2.56 -12.17 14.52
C THR A 299 1.34 -12.39 15.40
N SER A 300 0.26 -12.98 14.85
CA SER A 300 -0.95 -13.29 15.62
C SER A 300 -0.72 -14.34 16.72
N ASN A 301 -1.71 -14.48 17.60
CA ASN A 301 -1.69 -15.45 18.71
C ASN A 301 -1.43 -16.88 18.23
N GLN A 302 -1.94 -17.27 17.05
CA GLN A 302 -1.75 -18.58 16.44
C GLN A 302 -0.27 -18.85 16.08
N LEU A 303 0.50 -17.78 15.88
CA LEU A 303 1.94 -17.77 15.63
C LEU A 303 2.73 -17.28 16.86
N ASN A 304 2.16 -17.43 18.05
CA ASN A 304 2.80 -17.20 19.35
C ASN A 304 3.26 -15.76 19.61
N ASN A 305 2.58 -14.75 19.04
CA ASN A 305 2.94 -13.33 19.25
C ASN A 305 4.43 -13.05 19.00
N THR A 306 4.98 -13.67 17.96
CA THR A 306 6.41 -13.63 17.68
C THR A 306 6.79 -12.28 17.07
N LEU A 307 7.81 -11.64 17.64
CA LEU A 307 8.37 -10.42 17.08
C LEU A 307 9.26 -10.74 15.88
N ILE A 308 8.92 -10.17 14.73
CA ILE A 308 9.76 -10.15 13.54
C ILE A 308 10.27 -8.72 13.36
N ALA A 309 11.55 -8.50 13.65
CA ALA A 309 12.13 -7.15 13.71
C ALA A 309 13.53 -7.08 13.10
N LYS A 310 13.90 -5.88 12.64
CA LYS A 310 15.20 -5.61 12.03
C LYS A 310 15.63 -4.16 12.21
N VAL A 311 16.93 -3.93 12.24
CA VAL A 311 17.52 -2.59 12.09
C VAL A 311 17.71 -2.34 10.59
N LEU A 312 17.15 -1.24 10.12
CA LEU A 312 17.21 -0.74 8.75
C LEU A 312 18.11 0.49 8.69
N ASN A 313 18.89 0.58 7.62
CA ASN A 313 19.67 1.77 7.26
C ASN A 313 19.18 2.31 5.92
N LYS A 314 19.70 3.47 5.51
CA LYS A 314 19.42 4.03 4.18
C LYS A 314 19.50 2.96 3.07
N GLY A 315 18.44 2.88 2.26
CA GLY A 315 18.31 1.92 1.16
C GLY A 315 17.70 0.58 1.53
N ASP A 316 17.52 0.31 2.83
CA ASP A 316 16.86 -0.89 3.28
C ASP A 316 15.33 -0.75 3.15
N VAL A 317 14.70 -1.87 2.80
CA VAL A 317 13.27 -2.04 2.63
C VAL A 317 12.77 -3.07 3.63
N PHE A 318 11.62 -2.80 4.24
CA PHE A 318 10.93 -3.75 5.10
C PHE A 318 9.42 -3.74 4.85
N VAL A 319 8.78 -4.88 5.02
CA VAL A 319 7.37 -5.08 4.72
C VAL A 319 6.60 -5.42 5.99
N PHE A 320 5.49 -4.71 6.21
CA PHE A 320 4.56 -4.95 7.32
C PHE A 320 3.24 -5.52 6.76
N PRO A 321 2.91 -6.80 7.04
CA PRO A 321 1.67 -7.40 6.57
C PRO A 321 0.42 -6.68 7.09
N ILE A 322 -0.62 -6.64 6.25
CA ILE A 322 -1.93 -6.08 6.59
C ILE A 322 -2.45 -6.59 7.94
N GLY A 323 -2.99 -5.68 8.76
CA GLY A 323 -3.62 -6.03 10.03
C GLY A 323 -2.67 -6.36 11.19
N LEU A 324 -1.39 -6.64 10.95
CA LEU A 324 -0.44 -6.94 12.03
C LEU A 324 0.00 -5.66 12.76
N ILE A 325 0.13 -5.77 14.08
CA ILE A 325 0.65 -4.69 14.92
C ILE A 325 2.14 -4.53 14.64
N HIS A 326 2.56 -3.32 14.30
CA HIS A 326 3.94 -3.00 13.98
C HIS A 326 4.34 -1.61 14.46
N PHE A 327 5.63 -1.33 14.40
CA PHE A 327 6.23 -0.09 14.89
C PHE A 327 7.47 0.28 14.08
N GLN A 328 7.85 1.55 14.12
CA GLN A 328 9.12 2.04 13.62
C GLN A 328 9.75 2.99 14.65
N VAL A 329 11.00 2.77 15.03
CA VAL A 329 11.73 3.58 16.02
C VAL A 329 13.04 4.07 15.41
N ASN A 330 13.28 5.37 15.42
CA ASN A 330 14.60 5.90 15.12
C ASN A 330 15.53 5.64 16.30
N ILE A 331 16.50 4.74 16.14
CA ILE A 331 17.48 4.42 17.19
C ILE A 331 18.75 5.28 17.07
N GLY A 332 18.81 6.14 16.06
CA GLY A 332 19.92 7.04 15.81
C GLY A 332 19.83 8.34 16.62
N ASN A 333 20.99 8.97 16.82
CA ASN A 333 21.11 10.30 17.41
C ASN A 333 20.88 11.45 16.40
N LYS A 334 20.52 11.10 15.16
CA LYS A 334 20.16 12.03 14.07
C LYS A 334 18.75 11.71 13.60
N SER A 335 18.11 12.66 12.93
CA SER A 335 16.82 12.42 12.29
C SER A 335 16.88 11.30 11.25
N ALA A 336 15.75 10.63 11.03
CA ALA A 336 15.57 9.62 10.01
C ALA A 336 14.38 9.97 9.12
N VAL A 337 14.41 9.52 7.86
CA VAL A 337 13.35 9.75 6.88
C VAL A 337 13.06 8.43 6.16
N ALA A 338 11.78 8.08 6.04
CA ALA A 338 11.32 6.93 5.29
C ALA A 338 10.16 7.33 4.36
N PHE A 339 10.01 6.57 3.28
CA PHE A 339 8.79 6.56 2.46
C PHE A 339 8.14 5.20 2.58
N ALA A 340 6.82 5.17 2.56
CA ALA A 340 6.08 3.92 2.54
C ALA A 340 4.98 3.95 1.46
N GLY A 341 4.76 2.80 0.82
CA GLY A 341 3.63 2.54 -0.06
C GLY A 341 2.65 1.59 0.62
N PHE A 342 1.36 1.73 0.31
CA PHE A 342 0.30 0.90 0.89
C PHE A 342 -0.54 0.22 -0.18
N SER A 343 -0.96 -1.02 0.06
CA SER A 343 -1.88 -1.77 -0.80
C SER A 343 -3.35 -1.32 -0.67
N SER A 344 -3.58 -0.04 -0.36
CA SER A 344 -4.90 0.58 -0.28
C SER A 344 -4.82 2.08 -0.55
N GLN A 345 -5.86 2.62 -1.18
CA GLN A 345 -6.05 4.07 -1.35
C GLN A 345 -6.26 4.81 -0.03
N PHE A 346 -6.67 4.09 1.01
CA PHE A 346 -6.89 4.63 2.34
C PHE A 346 -6.61 3.52 3.39
N PRO A 347 -5.34 3.32 3.79
CA PRO A 347 -4.94 2.19 4.62
C PRO A 347 -5.64 2.17 5.98
N GLY A 348 -6.00 3.36 6.49
CA GLY A 348 -6.46 3.55 7.87
C GLY A 348 -5.33 3.33 8.86
N VAL A 349 -5.42 3.92 10.05
CA VAL A 349 -4.41 3.72 11.10
C VAL A 349 -5.15 3.52 12.41
N ILE A 350 -4.76 2.49 13.16
CA ILE A 350 -5.21 2.27 14.53
C ILE A 350 -3.96 2.27 15.41
N THR A 351 -3.67 3.41 16.03
CA THR A 351 -2.62 3.51 17.05
C THR A 351 -3.08 2.79 18.30
N ILE A 352 -2.37 1.75 18.73
CA ILE A 352 -2.88 0.79 19.71
C ILE A 352 -3.14 1.47 21.06
N ALA A 353 -2.16 2.21 21.58
CA ALA A 353 -2.29 2.85 22.88
C ALA A 353 -3.34 3.97 22.88
N ASP A 354 -3.36 4.81 21.83
CA ASP A 354 -4.36 5.86 21.69
C ASP A 354 -5.79 5.28 21.58
N THR A 355 -5.96 4.15 20.89
CA THR A 355 -7.29 3.53 20.72
C THR A 355 -7.78 2.87 22.02
N VAL A 356 -6.89 2.24 22.78
CA VAL A 356 -7.26 1.54 24.02
C VAL A 356 -7.42 2.51 25.19
N PHE A 357 -6.47 3.43 25.37
CA PHE A 357 -6.44 4.33 26.53
C PHE A 357 -6.98 5.73 26.21
N GLY A 358 -7.00 6.16 24.95
CA GLY A 358 -7.54 7.45 24.51
C GLY A 358 -8.94 7.39 23.91
N ALA A 359 -9.64 6.25 24.04
CA ALA A 359 -11.02 6.10 23.55
C ALA A 359 -11.95 7.19 24.12
N ASN A 360 -12.86 7.70 23.29
CA ASN A 360 -13.86 8.68 23.69
C ASN A 360 -15.28 8.20 23.26
N PRO A 361 -16.17 7.83 24.20
CA PRO A 361 -15.97 7.84 25.66
C PRO A 361 -14.94 6.79 26.14
N PRO A 362 -14.29 7.00 27.31
CA PRO A 362 -13.28 6.07 27.84
C PRO A 362 -13.84 4.67 28.12
N ILE A 363 -13.03 3.64 27.85
CA ILE A 363 -13.34 2.26 28.25
C ILE A 363 -13.27 2.17 29.78
N ASN A 364 -14.15 1.39 30.40
CA ASN A 364 -14.18 1.24 31.86
C ASN A 364 -12.79 0.79 32.40
N PRO A 365 -12.19 1.54 33.35
CA PRO A 365 -10.88 1.22 33.91
C PRO A 365 -10.78 -0.14 34.60
N ASP A 366 -11.87 -0.64 35.21
CA ASP A 366 -11.89 -1.95 35.84
C ASP A 366 -11.81 -3.08 34.79
N PHE A 367 -12.44 -2.87 33.63
CA PHE A 367 -12.39 -3.85 32.52
C PHE A 367 -10.99 -3.91 31.91
N LEU A 368 -10.41 -2.74 31.63
CA LEU A 368 -9.03 -2.65 31.14
C LEU A 368 -8.02 -3.10 32.20
N GLY A 369 -8.24 -2.81 33.48
CA GLY A 369 -7.38 -3.26 34.58
C GLY A 369 -7.33 -4.79 34.64
N LYS A 370 -8.48 -5.45 34.50
CA LYS A 370 -8.53 -6.91 34.37
C LYS A 370 -7.85 -7.41 33.08
N ALA A 371 -8.07 -6.76 31.95
CA ALA A 371 -7.52 -7.19 30.65
C ALA A 371 -5.98 -7.04 30.57
N PHE A 372 -5.45 -5.93 31.06
CA PHE A 372 -4.02 -5.59 31.05
C PHE A 372 -3.29 -6.06 32.32
N GLN A 373 -4.01 -6.64 33.29
CA GLN A 373 -3.48 -7.07 34.59
C GLN A 373 -2.86 -5.91 35.37
N LEU A 374 -3.52 -4.75 35.34
CA LEU A 374 -3.11 -3.51 36.00
C LEU A 374 -4.13 -3.11 37.07
N ASP A 375 -3.67 -2.37 38.07
CA ASP A 375 -4.58 -1.67 38.99
C ASP A 375 -5.42 -0.66 38.18
N PRO A 376 -6.75 -0.60 38.37
CA PRO A 376 -7.61 0.38 37.68
C PRO A 376 -7.15 1.83 37.82
N LYS A 377 -6.43 2.19 38.89
CA LYS A 377 -5.81 3.51 39.06
C LYS A 377 -4.70 3.75 38.03
N ILE A 378 -3.85 2.76 37.77
CA ILE A 378 -2.80 2.85 36.73
C ILE A 378 -3.46 3.00 35.35
N VAL A 379 -4.53 2.27 35.09
CA VAL A 379 -5.29 2.41 33.85
C VAL A 379 -5.84 3.82 33.70
N LYS A 380 -6.44 4.38 34.76
CA LYS A 380 -6.93 5.75 34.74
C LYS A 380 -5.81 6.76 34.48
N ASP A 381 -4.66 6.58 35.13
CA ASP A 381 -3.48 7.43 34.90
C ASP A 381 -2.99 7.33 33.44
N LEU A 382 -3.04 6.15 32.83
CA LEU A 382 -2.76 5.99 31.39
C LEU A 382 -3.81 6.73 30.56
N GLN A 383 -5.10 6.49 30.80
CA GLN A 383 -6.19 7.15 30.07
C GLN A 383 -6.08 8.67 30.12
N ASP A 384 -5.78 9.24 31.28
CA ASP A 384 -5.61 10.68 31.46
C ASP A 384 -4.46 11.25 30.61
N LYS A 385 -3.36 10.50 30.40
CA LYS A 385 -2.26 10.90 29.50
C LYS A 385 -2.69 10.91 28.02
N PHE A 386 -3.54 9.98 27.60
CA PHE A 386 -3.98 9.87 26.21
C PHE A 386 -5.16 10.79 25.88
N ILE A 387 -6.07 11.03 26.82
CA ILE A 387 -7.24 11.89 26.63
C ILE A 387 -6.86 13.37 26.67
N ASN A 388 -6.00 13.78 27.61
CA ASN A 388 -5.70 15.19 27.83
C ASN A 388 -4.52 15.71 26.99
N GLY A 389 -3.83 14.83 26.25
CA GLY A 389 -2.70 15.19 25.40
C GLY A 389 -1.46 15.70 26.15
N ASN A 390 -1.32 15.36 27.43
CA ASN A 390 -0.21 15.77 28.29
C ASN A 390 1.08 14.97 28.03
#